data_AF-A0A6I2JWN1-F1
#
_entry.id   AF-A0A6I2JWN1-F1
#
_cell.length_a   1.000
_cell.length_b   1.000
_cell.length_c   1.000
_cell.angle_alpha   90.00
_cell.angle_beta   90.00
_cell.angle_gamma   90.00
#
_symmetry.space_group_name_H-M   'P 1'
#
loop_
_entity.id
_entity.type
_entity.pdbx_description
1 polymer ?
#
loop_
_entity_poly.entity_id
_entity_poly.type
_entity_poly.pdbx_seq_one_letter_code
_entity_poly.pdbx_strand_id
1 'polypeptide(L)'
;MIMEQQFSEADEAYMTKKIPQYIDALVEKINDKIIETETTASWDFVSRGITFNDHFPANADFLTISVVETLFHKLHAGDKDLAELMLTMMGKQAGIELKRC
;
A
#
# COMPACT_ATOMS: atom_id res chain seq x y z
N MET A 1 -27.79 25.54 3.08
CA MET A 1 -27.62 24.92 1.76
C MET A 1 -26.13 24.79 1.53
N ILE A 2 -25.59 23.58 1.58
CA ILE A 2 -24.21 23.35 1.13
C ILE A 2 -24.31 23.40 -0.39
N MET A 3 -23.75 24.45 -1.01
CA MET A 3 -23.54 24.43 -2.45
C MET A 3 -22.46 23.38 -2.69
N GLU A 4 -22.86 22.20 -3.18
CA GLU A 4 -21.90 21.28 -3.76
C GLU A 4 -21.22 22.02 -4.91
N GLN A 5 -19.93 22.32 -4.71
CA GLN A 5 -19.12 22.97 -5.73
C GLN A 5 -18.98 21.96 -6.89
N GLN A 6 -19.78 22.14 -7.94
CA GLN A 6 -19.62 21.36 -9.16
C GLN A 6 -18.34 21.80 -9.85
N PHE A 7 -17.45 20.84 -10.10
CA PHE A 7 -16.24 21.04 -10.87
C PHE A 7 -16.60 21.34 -12.33
N SER A 8 -15.78 22.15 -13.01
CA SER A 8 -15.90 22.27 -14.46
C SER A 8 -15.36 21.03 -15.15
N GLU A 9 -15.78 20.76 -16.40
CA GLU A 9 -15.22 19.65 -17.20
C GLU A 9 -13.68 19.72 -17.32
N ALA A 10 -13.13 20.95 -17.34
CA ALA A 10 -11.69 21.17 -17.35
C ALA A 10 -11.02 20.77 -16.02
N ASP A 11 -11.66 21.05 -14.89
CA ASP A 11 -11.18 20.64 -13.56
C ASP A 11 -11.22 19.12 -13.42
N GLU A 12 -12.31 18.48 -13.86
CA GLU A 12 -12.45 17.02 -13.86
C GLU A 12 -11.38 16.33 -14.72
N ALA A 13 -11.13 16.85 -15.93
CA ALA A 13 -10.07 16.35 -16.80
C ALA A 13 -8.68 16.53 -16.17
N TYR A 14 -8.43 17.67 -15.51
CA TYR A 14 -7.18 17.93 -14.81
C TYR A 14 -6.98 16.97 -13.63
N MET A 15 -7.98 16.77 -12.78
CA MET A 15 -7.92 15.86 -11.64
C MET A 15 -7.73 14.41 -12.07
N THR A 16 -8.49 13.96 -13.07
CA THR A 16 -8.38 12.60 -13.64
C THR A 16 -6.96 12.31 -14.14
N LYS A 17 -6.28 13.33 -14.70
CA LYS A 17 -4.89 13.23 -15.12
C LYS A 17 -3.90 13.28 -13.95
N LYS A 18 -4.15 14.09 -12.93
CA LYS A 18 -3.20 14.36 -11.84
C LYS A 18 -3.23 13.34 -10.72
N ILE A 19 -4.39 12.82 -10.35
CA ILE A 19 -4.53 11.85 -9.25
C ILE A 19 -3.64 10.62 -9.47
N PRO A 20 -3.61 9.97 -10.65
CA PRO A 20 -2.69 8.85 -10.90
C PRO A 20 -1.22 9.23 -10.70
N GLN A 21 -0.79 10.41 -11.16
CA GLN A 21 0.60 10.88 -10.99
C GLN A 21 0.98 11.03 -9.51
N TYR A 22 0.05 11.48 -8.68
CA TYR A 22 0.28 11.56 -7.24
C TYR A 22 0.28 10.19 -6.57
N ILE A 23 -0.52 9.24 -7.06
CA ILE A 23 -0.49 7.84 -6.61
C ILE A 23 0.86 7.21 -6.94
N ASP A 24 1.35 7.38 -8.17
CA ASP A 24 2.66 6.86 -8.59
C ASP A 24 3.78 7.45 -7.73
N ALA A 25 3.79 8.77 -7.54
CA ALA A 25 4.76 9.43 -6.68
C ALA A 25 4.66 9.02 -5.20
N LEU A 26 3.47 8.62 -4.73
CA LEU A 26 3.29 8.06 -3.39
C LEU A 26 3.88 6.66 -3.29
N VAL A 27 3.67 5.81 -4.30
CA VAL A 27 4.23 4.45 -4.37
C VAL A 27 5.75 4.49 -4.34
N GLU A 28 6.37 5.39 -5.13
CA GLU A 28 7.83 5.58 -5.13
C GLU A 28 8.36 5.94 -3.74
N LYS A 29 7.72 6.90 -3.06
CA LYS A 29 8.12 7.31 -1.69
C LYS A 29 8.00 6.19 -0.67
N ILE A 30 6.97 5.35 -0.80
CA ILE A 30 6.80 4.19 0.09
C ILE A 30 7.93 3.18 -0.16
N ASN A 31 8.27 2.92 -1.42
CA ASN A 31 9.36 2.02 -1.79
C ASN A 31 10.71 2.51 -1.25
N ASP A 32 11.02 3.80 -1.40
CA ASP A 32 12.24 4.40 -0.85
C ASP A 32 12.29 4.22 0.68
N LYS A 33 11.15 4.39 1.36
CA LYS A 33 11.08 4.23 2.81
C LYS A 33 11.27 2.79 3.26
N ILE A 34 10.80 1.82 2.47
CA ILE A 34 11.03 0.40 2.72
C ILE A 34 12.52 0.07 2.64
N ILE A 35 13.22 0.53 1.61
CA ILE A 35 14.67 0.33 1.42
C ILE A 35 15.46 0.98 2.56
N GLU A 36 15.11 2.21 2.93
CA GLU A 36 15.73 2.91 4.06
C GLU A 36 15.55 2.14 5.37
N THR A 37 14.36 1.58 5.58
CA THR A 37 14.02 0.80 6.78
C THR A 37 14.78 -0.52 6.82
N GLU A 38 14.85 -1.26 5.71
CA GLU A 38 15.65 -2.48 5.59
C GLU A 38 17.12 -2.19 5.91
N THR A 39 17.67 -1.14 5.30
CA THR A 39 19.06 -0.72 5.55
C THR A 39 19.26 -0.43 7.03
N THR A 40 18.38 0.38 7.63
CA THR A 40 18.48 0.74 9.06
C THR A 40 18.41 -0.49 9.97
N ALA A 41 17.49 -1.41 9.71
CA ALA A 41 17.37 -2.66 10.47
C ALA A 41 18.63 -3.52 10.33
N SER A 42 19.19 -3.59 9.12
CA SER A 42 20.41 -4.36 8.85
C SER A 42 21.60 -3.82 9.64
N TRP A 43 21.74 -2.49 9.66
CA TRP A 43 22.77 -1.83 10.44
C TRP A 43 22.59 -2.05 11.96
N ASP A 44 21.37 -1.98 12.50
CA ASP A 44 21.13 -2.27 13.93
C ASP A 44 21.50 -3.71 14.27
N PHE A 45 21.11 -4.69 13.46
CA PHE A 45 21.42 -6.10 13.71
C PHE A 45 22.94 -6.38 13.62
N VAL A 46 23.61 -5.84 12.60
CA VAL A 46 25.08 -5.96 12.47
C VAL A 46 25.79 -5.29 13.64
N SER A 47 25.31 -4.12 14.10
CA SER A 47 25.91 -3.42 15.25
C SER A 47 25.83 -4.23 16.56
N ARG A 48 24.88 -5.17 16.63
CA ARG A 48 24.71 -6.12 17.74
C ARG A 48 25.44 -7.44 17.53
N GLY A 49 26.20 -7.58 16.44
CA GLY A 49 26.93 -8.81 16.10
C GLY A 49 26.05 -9.93 15.54
N ILE A 50 24.83 -9.60 15.08
CA ILE A 50 23.92 -10.57 14.46
C ILE A 50 24.22 -10.62 12.95
N THR A 51 24.57 -11.80 12.45
CA THR A 51 24.83 -12.06 11.03
C THR A 51 23.80 -13.02 10.45
N PHE A 52 23.36 -12.75 9.22
CA PHE A 52 22.44 -13.59 8.47
C PHE A 52 23.16 -14.13 7.24
N ASN A 53 23.14 -15.46 7.05
CA ASN A 53 23.85 -16.10 5.95
C ASN A 53 22.99 -16.27 4.69
N ASP A 54 21.68 -16.44 4.84
CA ASP A 54 20.78 -16.79 3.74
C ASP A 54 19.68 -15.74 3.52
N HIS A 55 18.99 -15.33 4.58
CA HIS A 55 17.85 -14.41 4.47
C HIS A 55 17.83 -13.37 5.58
N PHE A 56 17.74 -12.11 5.19
CA PHE A 56 17.57 -10.99 6.11
C PHE A 56 16.11 -10.94 6.59
N PRO A 57 15.82 -10.95 7.91
CA PRO A 57 14.45 -11.09 8.42
C PRO A 57 13.58 -9.84 8.21
N ALA A 58 14.19 -8.66 8.06
CA ALA A 58 13.49 -7.39 7.81
C ALA A 58 13.77 -6.87 6.39
N ASN A 59 13.77 -7.78 5.41
CA ASN A 59 14.02 -7.42 4.01
C ASN A 59 12.86 -6.64 3.37
N ALA A 60 13.13 -6.01 2.23
CA ALA A 60 12.15 -5.22 1.47
C ALA A 60 10.84 -5.97 1.20
N ASP A 61 10.87 -7.25 0.81
CA ASP A 61 9.66 -8.02 0.51
C ASP A 61 8.78 -8.21 1.75
N PHE A 62 9.40 -8.60 2.87
CA PHE A 62 8.68 -8.76 4.15
C PHE A 62 8.09 -7.44 4.63
N LEU A 63 8.86 -6.36 4.55
CA LEU A 63 8.42 -5.01 4.93
C LEU A 63 7.27 -4.54 4.03
N THR A 64 7.33 -4.81 2.73
CA THR A 64 6.27 -4.49 1.76
C THR A 64 4.96 -5.18 2.14
N ILE A 65 4.99 -6.49 2.37
CA ILE A 65 3.80 -7.26 2.76
C ILE A 65 3.24 -6.76 4.10
N SER A 66 4.10 -6.48 5.07
CA SER A 66 3.70 -5.96 6.38
C SER A 66 3.00 -4.61 6.29
N VAL A 67 3.48 -3.71 5.42
CA VAL A 67 2.83 -2.42 5.15
C VAL A 67 1.46 -2.62 4.51
N VAL A 68 1.37 -3.47 3.48
CA VAL A 68 0.11 -3.77 2.79
C VAL A 68 -0.92 -4.34 3.77
N GLU A 69 -0.54 -5.33 4.57
CA GLU A 69 -1.40 -5.93 5.58
C GLU A 69 -1.88 -4.89 6.60
N THR A 70 -0.98 -4.06 7.11
CA THR A 70 -1.32 -3.02 8.10
C THR A 70 -2.29 -1.99 7.53
N LEU A 71 -2.06 -1.53 6.30
CA LEU A 71 -2.95 -0.59 5.62
C LEU A 71 -4.30 -1.23 5.31
N PHE A 72 -4.30 -2.49 4.89
CA PHE A 72 -5.52 -3.28 4.69
C PHE A 72 -6.32 -3.35 6.00
N HIS A 73 -5.72 -3.72 7.13
CA HIS A 73 -6.44 -3.76 8.41
C HIS A 73 -6.98 -2.40 8.85
N LYS A 74 -6.22 -1.32 8.65
CA LYS A 74 -6.67 0.04 8.99
C LYS A 74 -7.87 0.46 8.15
N LEU A 75 -7.86 0.15 6.86
CA LEU A 75 -8.96 0.46 5.96
C LEU A 75 -10.22 -0.33 6.33
N HIS A 76 -10.05 -1.57 6.79
CA HIS A 76 -11.14 -2.49 7.12
C HIS A 76 -11.52 -2.54 8.59
N ALA A 77 -11.19 -1.54 9.42
CA ALA A 77 -11.23 -1.55 10.89
C ALA A 77 -12.56 -2.03 11.55
N GLY A 78 -12.90 -3.31 11.38
CA GLY A 78 -14.19 -3.93 11.72
C GLY A 78 -15.25 -3.91 10.60
N ASP A 79 -15.04 -3.26 9.46
CA ASP A 79 -16.03 -3.19 8.37
C ASP A 79 -15.87 -4.39 7.41
N LYS A 80 -16.67 -5.42 7.67
CA LYS A 80 -16.68 -6.66 6.88
C LYS A 80 -17.10 -6.42 5.42
N ASP A 81 -18.04 -5.51 5.17
CA ASP A 81 -18.56 -5.27 3.83
C ASP A 81 -17.51 -4.56 2.97
N LEU A 82 -16.78 -3.61 3.56
CA LEU A 82 -15.63 -2.98 2.92
C LEU A 82 -14.52 -4.00 2.62
N ALA A 83 -14.25 -4.92 3.56
CA ALA A 83 -13.26 -5.99 3.39
C ALA A 83 -13.61 -6.93 2.24
N GLU A 84 -14.87 -7.36 2.15
CA GLU A 84 -15.34 -8.21 1.06
C GLU A 84 -15.28 -7.48 -0.30
N LEU A 85 -15.63 -6.20 -0.34
CA LEU A 85 -15.56 -5.38 -1.56
C LEU A 85 -14.12 -5.29 -2.07
N MET A 86 -13.17 -4.95 -1.19
CA MET A 86 -11.77 -4.82 -1.58
C MET A 86 -11.15 -6.14 -2.03
N LEU A 87 -11.39 -7.23 -1.30
CA LEU A 87 -10.93 -8.57 -1.70
C LEU A 87 -11.50 -8.96 -3.06
N THR A 88 -12.79 -8.69 -3.31
CA THR A 88 -13.43 -8.97 -4.61
C THR A 88 -12.79 -8.18 -5.74
N MET A 89 -12.50 -6.89 -5.53
CA MET A 89 -11.84 -6.04 -6.52
C MET A 89 -10.42 -6.55 -6.81
N MET A 90 -9.65 -6.87 -5.78
CA MET A 90 -8.29 -7.43 -5.91
C MET A 90 -8.30 -8.78 -6.63
N GLY A 91 -9.23 -9.67 -6.27
CA GLY A 91 -9.42 -10.95 -6.93
C GLY A 91 -9.70 -10.79 -8.42
N LYS A 92 -10.66 -9.95 -8.80
CA LYS A 92 -10.97 -9.64 -10.21
C LYS A 92 -9.76 -9.09 -10.96
N GLN A 93 -8.99 -8.19 -10.35
CA GLN A 93 -7.77 -7.65 -10.95
C GLN A 93 -6.69 -8.73 -11.15
N ALA A 94 -6.58 -9.69 -10.24
CA ALA A 94 -5.65 -10.82 -10.33
C ALA A 94 -6.16 -11.98 -11.22
N GLY A 95 -7.38 -11.89 -11.78
CA GLY A 95 -8.02 -12.99 -12.50
C GLY A 95 -8.47 -14.15 -11.60
N ILE A 96 -8.65 -13.90 -10.30
CA ILE A 96 -9.08 -14.86 -9.27
C ILE A 96 -10.53 -14.59 -8.91
N GLU A 97 -11.39 -15.60 -9.06
CA GLU A 97 -12.76 -15.53 -8.54
C GLU A 97 -12.77 -15.95 -7.06
N LEU A 98 -13.13 -15.02 -6.19
CA LEU A 98 -13.41 -15.33 -4.79
C LEU A 98 -14.80 -15.96 -4.68
N LYS A 99 -14.87 -17.21 -4.20
CA LYS A 99 -16.13 -17.81 -3.78
C LYS A 99 -16.58 -17.14 -2.50
N ARG A 100 -17.86 -16.73 -2.41
CA ARG A 100 -18.45 -16.24 -1.16
C ARG A 100 -18.27 -17.29 -0.07
N CYS A 101 -17.64 -16.91 1.03
CA CYS A 101 -17.62 -17.67 2.28
C CYS A 101 -18.96 -17.55 3.00
#